data_AF-A0A0S7ZCD3-F1
#
_entry.id   AF-A0A0S7ZCD3-F1
#
_cell.length_a   1.000
_cell.length_b   1.000
_cell.length_c   1.000
_cell.angle_alpha   90.00
_cell.angle_beta   90.00
_cell.angle_gamma   90.00
#
_symmetry.space_group_name_H-M   'P 1'
#
loop_
_entity.id
_entity.type
_entity.pdbx_description
1 polymer ?
#
loop_
_entity_poly.entity_id
_entity_poly.type
_entity_poly.pdbx_seq_one_letter_code
_entity_poly.pdbx_strand_id
1 'polypeptide(L)'
;MSRYLIISFVGGALFGIMDFLINANAYAKRLFEAYKPIARTSINVPAGMIIDLVYGFVMAGLFLLLYKSLPGTTGYTKGLSFGVMAWFFRVAMSAASSWMMYNIPASALVYSLVVGLVEMSVLGILFGLTLRP
;
A
#
# COMPACT_ATOMS: atom_id res chain seq x y z
N MET A 1 20.74 -4.89 10.80
CA MET A 1 20.78 -4.92 9.32
C MET A 1 20.04 -6.12 8.72
N SER A 2 20.35 -7.36 9.12
CA SER A 2 19.67 -8.57 8.62
C SER A 2 18.14 -8.53 8.78
N ARG A 3 17.66 -8.12 9.96
CA ARG A 3 16.22 -7.94 10.23
C ARG A 3 15.55 -6.97 9.26
N TYR A 4 16.19 -5.85 8.97
CA TYR A 4 15.69 -4.87 8.00
C TYR A 4 15.57 -5.51 6.61
N LEU A 5 16.63 -6.16 6.12
CA LEU A 5 16.60 -6.79 4.79
C LEU A 5 15.49 -7.84 4.66
N ILE A 6 15.35 -8.72 5.65
CA ILE A 6 14.33 -9.77 5.66
C ILE A 6 12.93 -9.16 5.67
N ILE A 7 12.66 -8.22 6.58
CA ILE A 7 11.33 -7.63 6.72
C ILE A 7 10.98 -6.74 5.52
N SER A 8 11.93 -6.02 4.95
CA SER A 8 11.73 -5.26 3.71
C SER A 8 11.34 -6.16 2.54
N PHE A 9 12.01 -7.31 2.40
CA PHE A 9 11.68 -8.29 1.38
C PHE A 9 10.29 -8.89 1.61
N VAL A 10 9.98 -9.31 2.84
CA VAL A 10 8.66 -9.85 3.20
C VAL A 10 7.57 -8.81 2.99
N GLY A 11 7.81 -7.55 3.36
CA GLY A 11 6.86 -6.45 3.15
C GLY A 11 6.61 -6.18 1.67
N GLY A 12 7.66 -6.20 0.85
CA GLY A 12 7.52 -6.04 -0.60
C GLY A 12 6.81 -7.22 -1.28
N ALA A 13 7.09 -8.45 -0.85
CA ALA A 13 6.35 -9.63 -1.31
C ALA A 13 4.87 -9.55 -0.90
N LEU A 14 4.59 -9.06 0.31
CA LEU A 14 3.24 -8.87 0.81
C LEU A 14 2.49 -7.80 0.00
N PHE A 15 3.15 -6.69 -0.36
CA PHE A 15 2.61 -5.69 -1.29
C PHE A 15 2.13 -6.35 -2.58
N GLY A 16 2.99 -7.08 -3.28
CA GLY A 16 2.62 -7.71 -4.56
C GLY A 16 1.52 -8.77 -4.43
N ILE A 17 1.51 -9.56 -3.35
CA ILE A 17 0.45 -10.53 -3.08
C ILE A 17 -0.89 -9.81 -2.86
N MET A 18 -0.90 -8.75 -2.04
CA MET A 18 -2.11 -7.99 -1.76
C MET A 18 -2.60 -7.31 -3.04
N ASP A 19 -1.73 -6.64 -3.79
CA ASP A 19 -2.08 -5.99 -5.05
C ASP A 19 -2.69 -6.98 -6.04
N PHE A 20 -2.15 -8.19 -6.14
CA PHE A 20 -2.73 -9.25 -6.94
C PHE A 20 -4.15 -9.62 -6.45
N LEU A 21 -4.34 -9.90 -5.17
CA LEU A 21 -5.65 -10.30 -4.62
C LEU A 21 -6.71 -9.19 -4.78
N ILE A 22 -6.28 -7.94 -4.58
CA ILE A 22 -7.13 -6.75 -4.61
C ILE A 22 -7.59 -6.42 -6.03
N ASN A 23 -6.71 -6.57 -7.02
CA ASN A 23 -6.97 -6.08 -8.37
C ASN A 23 -7.32 -7.21 -9.36
N ALA A 24 -6.94 -8.47 -9.09
CA ALA A 24 -7.20 -9.57 -10.02
C ALA A 24 -8.64 -10.11 -9.96
N ASN A 25 -9.41 -9.79 -8.90
CA ASN A 25 -10.76 -10.30 -8.73
C ASN A 25 -11.77 -9.65 -9.71
N ALA A 26 -12.86 -10.37 -10.01
CA ALA A 26 -13.83 -9.96 -11.03
C ALA A 26 -14.58 -8.66 -10.66
N TYR A 27 -14.77 -8.40 -9.37
CA TYR A 27 -15.44 -7.20 -8.88
C TYR A 27 -14.57 -5.95 -9.11
N ALA A 28 -13.30 -6.01 -8.73
CA ALA A 28 -12.33 -4.95 -8.95
C ALA A 28 -12.17 -4.64 -10.45
N LYS A 29 -12.08 -5.67 -11.30
CA LYS A 29 -11.99 -5.47 -12.76
C LYS A 29 -13.15 -4.65 -13.31
N ARG A 30 -14.39 -4.96 -12.90
CA ARG A 30 -15.59 -4.21 -13.31
C ARG A 30 -15.57 -2.76 -12.82
N LEU A 31 -15.18 -2.54 -11.57
CA LEU A 31 -15.06 -1.19 -11.00
C LEU A 31 -14.02 -0.35 -11.75
N PHE A 32 -12.90 -0.95 -12.13
CA PHE A 32 -11.80 -0.26 -12.78
C PHE A 32 -11.90 -0.23 -14.31
N GLU A 33 -12.97 -0.74 -14.92
CA GLU A 33 -13.23 -0.58 -16.37
C GLU A 33 -13.28 0.89 -16.80
N ALA A 34 -13.65 1.80 -15.89
CA ALA A 34 -13.62 3.24 -16.13
C ALA A 34 -12.22 3.76 -16.56
N TYR A 35 -11.15 3.07 -16.16
CA TYR A 35 -9.77 3.43 -16.52
C TYR A 35 -9.33 2.86 -17.87
N LYS A 36 -10.12 2.00 -18.51
CA LYS A 36 -9.75 1.32 -19.77
C LYS A 36 -9.26 2.27 -20.89
N PRO A 37 -9.80 3.49 -21.06
CA PRO A 37 -9.32 4.41 -22.10
C PRO A 37 -7.87 4.89 -21.91
N ILE A 38 -7.38 4.91 -20.67
CA ILE A 38 -6.04 5.40 -20.31
C ILE A 38 -5.10 4.29 -19.82
N ALA A 39 -5.63 3.10 -19.54
CA ALA A 39 -4.85 1.94 -19.10
C ALA A 39 -4.00 1.37 -20.24
N ARG A 40 -2.80 0.88 -19.89
CA ARG A 40 -1.96 0.11 -20.83
C ARG A 40 -2.67 -1.20 -21.20
N THR A 41 -2.52 -1.62 -22.46
CA THR A 41 -3.10 -2.87 -22.98
C THR A 41 -2.39 -4.12 -22.48
N SER A 42 -1.10 -4.01 -22.14
CA SER A 42 -0.29 -5.08 -21.57
C SER A 42 0.31 -4.68 -20.24
N ILE A 43 0.27 -5.61 -19.28
CA ILE A 43 0.82 -5.45 -17.94
C ILE A 43 2.18 -6.14 -17.90
N ASN A 44 3.22 -5.41 -17.50
CA ASN A 44 4.54 -5.98 -17.23
C ASN A 44 4.59 -6.47 -15.78
N VAL A 45 4.23 -7.74 -15.57
CA VAL A 45 4.16 -8.37 -14.24
C VAL A 45 5.52 -8.37 -13.53
N PRO A 46 6.65 -8.73 -14.18
CA PRO A 46 7.98 -8.64 -13.55
C PRO A 46 8.32 -7.24 -13.05
N ALA A 47 8.01 -6.20 -13.82
CA ALA A 47 8.26 -4.81 -13.40
C ALA A 47 7.43 -4.43 -12.18
N GLY A 48 6.16 -4.83 -12.13
CA GLY A 48 5.29 -4.62 -10.96
C GLY A 48 5.88 -5.25 -9.69
N MET A 49 6.28 -6.53 -9.76
CA MET A 49 6.89 -7.23 -8.61
C MET A 49 8.19 -6.56 -8.13
N ILE A 50 9.03 -6.07 -9.04
CA ILE A 50 10.26 -5.35 -8.66
C ILE A 50 9.91 -4.05 -7.95
N ILE A 51 8.91 -3.31 -8.44
CA ILE A 51 8.43 -2.07 -7.82
C ILE A 51 7.92 -2.35 -6.40
N ASP A 52 7.12 -3.40 -6.21
CA ASP A 52 6.58 -3.77 -4.90
C ASP A 52 7.69 -4.13 -3.90
N LEU A 53 8.70 -4.87 -4.36
CA LEU A 53 9.90 -5.16 -3.57
C LEU A 53 10.60 -3.87 -3.14
N VAL A 54 10.86 -2.96 -4.08
CA VAL A 54 11.48 -1.66 -3.78
C VAL A 54 10.65 -0.86 -2.76
N TYR A 55 9.33 -0.82 -2.93
CA TYR A 55 8.44 -0.18 -1.96
C TYR A 55 8.52 -0.82 -0.58
N GLY A 56 8.66 -2.14 -0.49
CA GLY A 56 8.90 -2.84 0.78
C GLY A 56 10.12 -2.30 1.53
N PHE A 57 11.25 -2.10 0.84
CA PHE A 57 12.45 -1.50 1.41
C PHE A 57 12.25 -0.04 1.81
N VAL A 58 11.68 0.77 0.91
CA VAL A 58 11.45 2.20 1.17
C VAL A 58 10.54 2.38 2.39
N MET A 59 9.44 1.63 2.46
CA MET A 59 8.47 1.73 3.56
C MET A 59 9.04 1.26 4.89
N ALA A 60 9.79 0.15 4.92
CA ALA A 60 10.48 -0.30 6.12
C ALA A 60 11.52 0.73 6.60
N GLY A 61 12.23 1.38 5.67
CA GLY A 61 13.20 2.42 5.97
C GLY A 61 12.54 3.66 6.57
N LEU A 62 11.46 4.14 5.92
CA LEU A 62 10.66 5.26 6.42
C LEU A 62 10.06 4.96 7.80
N PHE A 63 9.58 3.74 8.04
CA PHE A 63 9.07 3.34 9.35
C PHE A 63 10.14 3.47 10.44
N LEU A 64 11.36 2.97 10.19
CA LEU A 64 12.46 3.07 11.16
C LEU A 64 12.89 4.51 11.40
N LEU A 65 12.98 5.32 10.35
CA LEU A 65 13.32 6.75 10.45
C LEU A 65 12.30 7.51 11.30
N LEU A 66 11.01 7.22 11.10
CA LEU A 66 9.92 7.88 11.81
C LEU A 66 9.58 7.21 13.15
N TYR A 67 10.19 6.07 13.50
CA TYR A 67 9.79 5.24 14.64
C TYR A 67 9.68 6.00 15.95
N LYS A 68 10.64 6.91 16.22
CA LYS A 68 10.64 7.70 17.47
C LYS A 68 9.51 8.73 17.51
N SER A 69 9.13 9.27 16.35
CA SER A 69 8.11 10.32 16.20
C SER A 69 6.69 9.76 16.02
N LEU A 70 6.56 8.48 15.68
CA LEU A 70 5.26 7.85 15.50
C LEU A 70 4.49 7.75 16.83
N PRO A 71 3.20 8.13 16.84
CA PRO A 71 2.38 8.05 18.03
C PRO A 71 2.12 6.58 18.42
N GLY A 72 2.22 6.30 19.71
CA GLY A 72 2.01 4.97 20.29
C GLY A 72 3.13 4.56 21.25
N THR A 73 2.77 3.80 22.28
CA THR A 73 3.72 3.27 23.28
C THR A 73 4.27 1.91 22.88
N THR A 74 3.54 1.14 22.06
CA THR A 74 3.92 -0.20 21.61
C THR A 74 4.25 -0.22 20.12
N GLY A 75 5.09 -1.18 19.69
CA GLY A 75 5.42 -1.36 18.27
C GLY A 75 4.19 -1.56 17.39
N TYR A 76 3.18 -2.29 17.88
CA TYR A 76 1.90 -2.46 17.20
C TYR A 76 1.18 -1.13 16.95
N THR A 77 1.02 -0.30 18.00
CA THR A 77 0.36 1.01 17.87
C THR A 77 1.12 1.95 16.93
N LYS A 78 2.46 1.93 16.96
CA LYS A 78 3.29 2.71 16.03
C LYS A 78 3.16 2.22 14.59
N GLY A 79 3.07 0.91 14.40
CA GLY A 79 2.82 0.28 13.12
C GLY A 79 1.50 0.73 12.49
N LEU A 80 0.41 0.69 13.28
CA LEU A 80 -0.89 1.19 12.84
C LEU A 80 -0.87 2.68 12.52
N SER A 81 -0.26 3.50 13.38
CA SER A 81 -0.12 4.94 13.14
C SER A 81 0.61 5.23 11.82
N PHE A 82 1.68 4.49 11.55
CA PHE A 82 2.40 4.58 10.27
C PHE A 82 1.55 4.14 9.09
N GLY A 83 0.83 3.01 9.23
CA GLY A 83 -0.07 2.50 8.19
C GLY A 83 -1.16 3.50 7.82
N VAL A 84 -1.84 4.09 8.82
CA VAL A 84 -2.88 5.11 8.59
C VAL A 84 -2.30 6.37 7.95
N MET A 85 -1.12 6.81 8.39
CA MET A 85 -0.44 7.96 7.80
C MET A 85 -0.05 7.70 6.33
N ALA A 86 0.56 6.56 6.05
CA ALA A 86 0.92 6.15 4.69
C ALA A 86 -0.32 5.99 3.79
N TRP A 87 -1.38 5.39 4.32
CA TRP A 87 -2.67 5.30 3.64
C TRP A 87 -3.23 6.67 3.27
N PHE A 88 -3.21 7.63 4.21
CA PHE A 88 -3.73 8.96 3.96
C PHE A 88 -2.95 9.66 2.83
N PHE A 89 -1.62 9.73 2.96
CA PHE A 89 -0.78 10.43 1.98
C PHE A 89 -0.74 9.75 0.61
N ARG A 90 -0.79 8.41 0.56
CA ARG A 90 -0.73 7.66 -0.70
C ARG A 90 -2.11 7.48 -1.33
N VAL A 91 -3.04 6.89 -0.59
CA VAL A 91 -4.31 6.39 -1.13
C VAL A 91 -5.40 7.46 -1.05
N ALA A 92 -5.59 8.10 0.10
CA ALA A 92 -6.65 9.10 0.25
C ALA A 92 -6.42 10.32 -0.63
N MET A 93 -5.19 10.83 -0.67
CA MET A 93 -4.82 11.92 -1.59
C MET A 93 -4.98 11.53 -3.06
N SER A 94 -4.55 10.32 -3.45
CA SER A 94 -4.72 9.87 -4.84
C SER A 94 -6.20 9.73 -5.22
N ALA A 95 -7.03 9.18 -4.33
CA ALA A 95 -8.46 9.05 -4.56
C ALA A 95 -9.16 10.41 -4.68
N ALA A 96 -8.81 11.38 -3.83
CA ALA A 96 -9.34 12.74 -3.89
C ALA A 96 -8.95 13.45 -5.19
N SER A 97 -7.69 13.35 -5.62
CA SER A 97 -7.24 13.89 -6.90
C SER A 97 -7.98 13.24 -8.07
N SER A 98 -8.10 11.92 -8.05
CA SER A 98 -8.82 11.18 -9.10
C SER A 98 -10.30 11.55 -9.17
N TRP A 99 -10.95 11.76 -8.03
CA TRP A 99 -12.34 12.22 -7.96
C TRP A 99 -12.55 13.59 -8.60
N MET A 100 -11.58 14.49 -8.43
CA MET A 100 -11.66 15.84 -9.00
C MET A 100 -11.28 15.87 -10.49
N MET A 101 -10.32 15.03 -10.91
CA MET A 101 -9.71 15.10 -12.25
C MET A 101 -10.38 14.20 -13.29
N TYR A 102 -11.00 13.10 -12.88
CA TYR A 102 -11.48 12.07 -13.79
C TYR A 102 -12.93 11.67 -13.50
N ASN A 103 -13.64 11.24 -14.54
CA ASN A 103 -15.00 10.73 -14.41
C ASN A 103 -14.98 9.24 -13.99
N ILE A 104 -14.59 9.00 -12.75
CA ILE A 104 -14.48 7.65 -12.16
C ILE A 104 -15.71 7.38 -11.27
N PRO A 105 -16.30 6.18 -11.33
CA PRO A 105 -17.37 5.79 -10.42
C PRO A 105 -16.97 5.94 -8.95
N ALA A 106 -17.83 6.55 -8.13
CA ALA A 106 -17.59 6.70 -6.70
C ALA A 106 -17.35 5.35 -5.99
N SER A 107 -17.97 4.27 -6.48
CA SER A 107 -17.75 2.90 -5.99
C SER A 107 -16.30 2.43 -6.17
N ALA A 108 -15.63 2.79 -7.26
CA ALA A 108 -14.23 2.44 -7.49
C ALA A 108 -13.31 3.21 -6.53
N LEU A 109 -13.61 4.49 -6.28
CA LEU A 109 -12.86 5.31 -5.32
C LEU A 109 -13.00 4.78 -3.89
N VAL A 110 -14.23 4.47 -3.46
CA VAL A 110 -14.49 3.90 -2.13
C VAL A 110 -13.81 2.54 -1.99
N TYR A 111 -13.84 1.70 -3.02
CA TYR A 111 -13.13 0.43 -3.03
C TYR A 111 -11.62 0.63 -2.84
N SER A 112 -11.00 1.52 -3.63
CA SER A 112 -9.56 1.86 -3.48
C SER A 112 -9.23 2.38 -2.09
N LEU A 113 -10.07 3.24 -1.51
CA LEU A 113 -9.87 3.78 -0.16
C LEU A 113 -9.88 2.67 0.90
N VAL A 114 -10.91 1.82 0.90
CA VAL A 114 -11.07 0.75 1.89
C VAL A 114 -9.96 -0.27 1.77
N VAL A 115 -9.68 -0.70 0.54
CA VAL A 115 -8.73 -1.77 0.32
C VAL A 115 -7.29 -1.29 0.55
N GLY A 116 -6.96 -0.07 0.13
CA GLY A 116 -5.69 0.55 0.47
C GLY A 116 -5.51 0.77 1.97
N LEU A 117 -6.60 0.99 2.73
CA LEU A 117 -6.53 1.09 4.20
C LEU A 117 -6.14 -0.26 4.81
N VAL A 118 -6.76 -1.34 4.33
CA VAL A 118 -6.46 -2.71 4.78
C VAL A 118 -4.99 -3.04 4.48
N GLU A 119 -4.54 -2.79 3.25
CA GLU A 119 -3.15 -3.02 2.81
C GLU A 119 -2.13 -2.30 3.70
N MET A 120 -2.31 -0.99 3.88
CA MET A 120 -1.39 -0.19 4.68
C MET A 120 -1.44 -0.55 6.16
N SER A 121 -2.60 -0.96 6.69
CA SER A 121 -2.72 -1.42 8.07
C SER A 121 -1.98 -2.73 8.29
N VAL A 122 -2.14 -3.70 7.38
CA VAL A 122 -1.45 -5.00 7.45
C VAL A 122 0.07 -4.81 7.41
N LEU A 123 0.56 -3.99 6.48
CA LEU A 123 1.99 -3.68 6.38
C LEU A 123 2.51 -2.89 7.58
N GLY A 124 1.74 -1.90 8.04
CA GLY A 124 2.05 -1.14 9.23
C GLY A 124 2.21 -2.06 10.45
N ILE A 125 1.28 -3.01 10.64
CA ILE A 125 1.35 -4.01 11.71
C ILE A 125 2.59 -4.90 11.54
N LEU A 126 2.86 -5.40 10.33
CA LEU A 126 4.05 -6.20 10.05
C LEU A 126 5.31 -5.46 10.51
N PHE A 127 5.49 -4.20 10.08
CA PHE A 127 6.64 -3.38 10.46
C PHE A 127 6.64 -3.08 11.97
N GLY A 128 5.50 -2.74 12.56
CA GLY A 128 5.41 -2.44 14.00
C GLY A 128 5.78 -3.61 14.91
N LEU A 129 5.43 -4.84 14.52
CA LEU A 129 5.74 -6.04 15.28
C LEU A 129 7.17 -6.52 15.08
N THR A 130 7.72 -6.30 13.88
CA THR A 130 8.97 -6.93 13.45
C THR A 130 10.15 -5.98 13.31
N LEU A 131 9.96 -4.68 13.11
CA LEU A 131 11.05 -3.71 13.05
C LEU A 131 11.15 -3.00 14.40
N ARG A 132 12.37 -2.96 14.92
CA ARG A 132 12.73 -2.16 16.10
C ARG A 132 14.00 -1.39 15.75
N PRO A 133 14.10 -0.11 16.14
CA PRO A 133 15.30 0.70 15.94
C PRO A 133 16.51 0.12 16.68
#